data_AF-A0A2M8Q8S5-F1
#
_entry.id   AF-A0A2M8Q8S5-F1
#
_cell.length_a   1.000
_cell.length_b   1.000
_cell.length_c   1.000
_cell.angle_alpha   90.00
_cell.angle_beta   90.00
_cell.angle_gamma   90.00
#
_symmetry.space_group_name_H-M   'P 1'
#
loop_
_entity.id
_entity.type
_entity.pdbx_description
1 polymer ?
#
loop_
_entity_poly.entity_id
_entity_poly.type
_entity_poly.pdbx_seq_one_letter_code
_entity_poly.pdbx_strand_id
1 'polypeptide(L)' 'RPIRAPHACALCGATDSYLDEVLTDDAGGRMFVCSDTDYCTARQAARQAAE' A
#
# COMPACT_ATOMS: atom_id res chain seq x y z
N ARG A 1 2.25 1.22 21.48
CA ARG A 1 1.77 0.24 20.47
C ARG A 1 1.74 0.95 19.13
N PRO A 2 2.36 0.42 18.05
CA PRO A 2 2.36 1.10 16.76
C PRO A 2 0.93 1.20 16.22
N ILE A 3 0.56 2.39 15.71
CA ILE A 3 -0.74 2.63 15.07
C ILE A 3 -0.55 2.43 13.57
N ARG A 4 -1.43 1.64 12.95
CA ARG A 4 -1.42 1.36 11.51
C ARG A 4 -2.81 1.61 10.94
N ALA A 5 -2.86 2.00 9.66
CA ALA A 5 -4.12 2.13 8.95
C ALA A 5 -4.81 0.75 8.85
N PRO A 6 -6.13 0.65 9.09
CA PRO A 6 -6.88 -0.61 8.98
C PRO A 6 -7.21 -0.96 7.51
N HIS A 7 -6.22 -0.85 6.62
CA HIS A 7 -6.36 -1.07 5.17
C HIS A 7 -5.21 -1.92 4.64
N ALA A 8 -5.36 -2.45 3.43
CA ALA A 8 -4.26 -3.04 2.67
C ALA A 8 -3.66 -1.99 1.71
N CYS A 9 -2.38 -2.13 1.39
CA CYS A 9 -1.76 -1.36 0.32
C CYS A 9 -2.48 -1.62 -1.01
N ALA A 10 -2.95 -0.57 -1.67
CA ALA A 10 -3.67 -0.64 -2.94
C ALA A 10 -2.80 -1.17 -4.10
N LEU A 11 -1.47 -1.10 -3.98
CA LEU A 11 -0.53 -1.55 -5.02
C LEU A 11 -0.10 -3.00 -4.80
N CYS A 12 0.46 -3.30 -3.62
CA CYS A 12 1.06 -4.61 -3.33
C CYS A 12 0.25 -5.48 -2.35
N GLY A 13 -0.93 -5.01 -1.91
CA GLY A 13 -1.83 -5.72 -1.01
C GLY A 13 -1.29 -6.06 0.38
N ALA A 14 -0.19 -5.45 0.81
CA ALA A 14 0.37 -5.66 2.15
C ALA A 14 -0.55 -5.09 3.24
N THR A 15 -0.71 -5.83 4.34
CA THR A 15 -1.49 -5.44 5.54
C THR A 15 -0.62 -5.28 6.78
N ASP A 16 0.69 -5.48 6.63
CA ASP A 16 1.68 -5.53 7.69
C ASP A 16 2.66 -4.35 7.67
N SER A 17 2.49 -3.40 6.74
CA SER A 17 3.33 -2.21 6.58
C SER A 17 2.67 -0.94 7.16
N TYR A 18 3.45 0.12 7.35
CA TYR A 18 2.91 1.46 7.52
C TYR A 18 2.44 1.99 6.17
N LEU A 19 1.25 2.58 6.15
CA LEU A 19 0.61 3.03 4.92
C LEU A 19 0.45 4.55 4.93
N ASP A 20 0.80 5.16 3.81
CA ASP A 20 0.51 6.56 3.51
C ASP A 20 -0.87 6.65 2.82
N GLU A 21 -1.66 7.65 3.20
CA GLU A 21 -2.92 7.99 2.53
C GLU A 21 -2.63 8.95 1.38
N VAL A 22 -3.08 8.59 0.18
CA VAL A 22 -2.98 9.41 -1.03
C VAL A 22 -4.40 9.78 -1.46
N LEU A 23 -4.65 11.08 -1.60
CA LEU A 23 -5.90 11.58 -2.20
C LEU A 23 -5.86 11.33 -3.71
N THR A 24 -6.88 10.68 -4.24
CA THR A 24 -6.92 10.25 -5.66
C THR A 24 -7.67 11.20 -6.57
N ASP A 25 -8.51 12.06 -5.99
CA ASP A 25 -9.35 13.01 -6.70
C ASP A 25 -9.79 14.15 -5.77
N ASP A 26 -10.40 15.17 -6.38
CA ASP A 26 -10.91 16.37 -5.67
C ASP A 26 -12.26 16.13 -4.98
N ALA A 27 -12.85 14.93 -5.12
CA ALA A 27 -14.10 14.54 -4.46
C ALA A 27 -13.86 13.76 -3.16
N GLY A 28 -12.60 13.60 -2.74
CA GLY A 28 -12.22 12.94 -1.48
C GLY A 28 -11.99 11.43 -1.61
N GLY A 29 -11.78 10.93 -2.83
CA GLY A 29 -11.26 9.58 -3.04
C GLY A 29 -9.89 9.41 -2.40
N ARG A 30 -9.65 8.21 -1.85
CA ARG A 30 -8.44 7.88 -1.09
C ARG A 30 -7.92 6.50 -1.47
N MET A 31 -6.60 6.37 -1.49
CA MET A 31 -5.90 5.08 -1.55
C MET A 31 -4.86 5.02 -0.45
N PHE A 32 -4.62 3.82 0.07
CA PHE A 32 -3.57 3.56 1.06
C PHE A 32 -2.44 2.80 0.40
N VAL A 33 -1.21 3.29 0.51
CA VAL A 33 -0.04 2.67 -0.13
C VAL A 33 1.07 2.47 0.88
N CYS A 34 1.94 1.48 0.68
CA CYS A 34 3.11 1.31 1.52
C CYS A 34 3.96 2.58 1.53
N SER A 35 4.33 3.02 2.73
CA SER A 35 5.26 4.15 2.91
C SER A 35 6.69 3.78 2.48
N ASP A 36 7.07 2.52 2.69
CA ASP A 36 8.30 1.95 2.13
C ASP A 36 8.04 1.47 0.69
N THR A 37 8.56 2.25 -0.27
CA THR A 37 8.43 1.99 -1.70
C THR A 37 9.26 0.80 -2.19
N ASP A 38 10.39 0.51 -1.55
CA ASP A 38 11.26 -0.62 -1.91
C ASP A 38 10.59 -1.94 -1.52
N TYR A 39 10.05 -2.00 -0.30
CA TYR A 39 9.21 -3.11 0.16
C TYR A 39 8.02 -3.35 -0.78
N CYS A 40 7.33 -2.27 -1.19
CA CYS A 40 6.18 -2.34 -2.08
C CYS A 40 6.56 -2.92 -3.45
N THR A 41 7.66 -2.45 -4.02
CA THR A 41 8.15 -2.85 -5.35
C THR A 41 8.54 -4.33 -5.37
N ALA A 42 9.29 -4.79 -4.36
CA ALA A 42 9.69 -6.20 -4.27
C ALA A 42 8.47 -7.16 -4.24
N ARG A 43 7.41 -6.78 -3.52
CA ARG A 43 6.18 -7.57 -3.46
C ARG A 43 5.38 -7.57 -4.76
N GLN A 44 5.32 -6.43 -5.46
CA GLN A 44 4.67 -6.36 -6.77
C GLN A 44 5.38 -7.28 -7.76
N ALA A 45 6.72 -7.25 -7.81
CA ALA A 45 7.50 -8.14 -8.65
C ALA A 45 7.28 -9.63 -8.31
N ALA A 46 7.25 -9.98 -7.03
CA ALA A 46 6.98 -11.35 -6.59
C ALA A 46 5.58 -11.85 -6.99
N ARG A 47 4.57 -10.96 -6.98
CA ARG A 47 3.20 -11.29 -7.45
C ARG A 47 3.16 -11.50 -8.95
N GLN A 48 3.77 -10.60 -9.72
CA GLN A 48 3.82 -10.70 -11.18
C GLN A 48 4.56 -11.95 -11.66
N ALA A 49 5.58 -12.41 -10.93
CA ALA A 49 6.30 -13.64 -11.26
C ALA A 49 5.52 -14.92 -10.91
N ALA A 50 4.49 -14.83 -10.08
CA ALA A 50 3.65 -15.95 -9.67
C ALA A 50 2.40 -16.13 -10.56
N GLU A 51 2.17 -15.20 -11.48
CA GLU A 51 1.09 -15.18 -12.48
C GLU A 51 1.59 -15.80 -13.80
#